data_AF-A0A962CAA0-F1
#
_entry.id   AF-A0A962CAA0-F1
#
_cell.length_a   1.000
_cell.length_b   1.000
_cell.length_c   1.000
_cell.angle_alpha   90.00
_cell.angle_beta   90.00
_cell.angle_gamma   90.00
#
_symmetry.space_group_name_H-M   'P 1'
#
loop_
_entity.id
_entity.type
_entity.pdbx_description
1 polymer ?
#
loop_
_entity_poly.entity_id
_entity_poly.type
_entity_poly.pdbx_seq_one_letter_code
_entity_poly.pdbx_strand_id
1 'polypeptide(L)'
;FRGKGRMERALELLAEYPPDVFNHNIETVPDLYREVRPGADYAWSLELLKRFKAQHPDIPTKSGIMLGLGETPEQVHRTLNDLREHAVDMVTIGQYLQPTAHHHPVLRYWSPDEFKALEEYGMALGFEHVASGPMVRSSYHADEMAHAAGFVEVA
;
A
#
# COMPACT_ATOMS: atom_id res chain seq x y z
N PHE A 1 11.81 -6.72 -1.35
CA PHE A 1 12.96 -7.23 -2.14
C PHE A 1 14.25 -6.72 -1.51
N ARG A 2 15.26 -7.56 -1.29
CA ARG A 2 16.61 -7.15 -0.87
C ARG A 2 17.63 -7.82 -1.79
N GLY A 3 18.65 -7.09 -2.23
CA GLY A 3 19.76 -7.63 -3.02
C GLY A 3 20.14 -6.76 -4.23
N LYS A 4 21.45 -6.55 -4.42
CA LYS A 4 22.03 -5.76 -5.51
C LYS A 4 21.48 -6.20 -6.88
N GLY A 5 21.03 -5.25 -7.69
CA GLY A 5 20.55 -5.50 -9.06
C GLY A 5 19.13 -6.08 -9.18
N ARG A 6 18.48 -6.47 -8.08
CA ARG A 6 17.14 -7.07 -8.14
C ARG A 6 16.05 -6.05 -8.50
N MET A 7 16.19 -4.81 -8.05
CA MET A 7 15.23 -3.74 -8.37
C MET A 7 15.33 -3.37 -9.85
N GLU A 8 16.56 -3.19 -10.35
CA GLU A 8 16.82 -2.92 -11.76
C GLU A 8 16.22 -4.01 -12.63
N ARG A 9 16.49 -5.28 -12.30
CA ARG A 9 15.93 -6.41 -13.04
C ARG A 9 14.40 -6.47 -13.01
N ALA A 10 13.79 -6.14 -11.87
CA ALA A 10 12.33 -6.11 -11.75
C ALA A 10 11.73 -4.98 -12.61
N LEU A 11 12.32 -3.78 -12.56
CA LEU A 11 11.87 -2.63 -13.36
C LEU A 11 12.03 -2.88 -14.86
N GLU A 12 13.14 -3.50 -15.30
CA GLU A 12 13.33 -3.90 -16.70
C GLU A 12 12.22 -4.84 -17.19
N LEU A 13 11.86 -5.84 -16.38
CA LEU A 13 10.81 -6.80 -16.74
C LEU A 13 9.42 -6.15 -16.76
N LEU A 14 9.15 -5.27 -15.80
CA LEU A 14 7.90 -4.52 -15.73
C LEU A 14 7.77 -3.50 -16.86
N ALA A 15 8.88 -3.00 -17.40
CA ALA A 15 8.87 -2.13 -18.57
C ALA A 15 8.55 -2.89 -19.87
N GLU A 16 8.96 -4.15 -19.98
CA GLU A 16 8.63 -5.01 -21.12
C GLU A 16 7.17 -5.50 -21.07
N TYR A 17 6.67 -5.77 -19.87
CA TYR A 17 5.31 -6.27 -19.63
C TYR A 17 4.61 -5.48 -18.51
N PRO A 18 4.18 -4.24 -18.77
CA PRO A 18 3.54 -3.41 -17.76
C PRO A 18 2.18 -3.98 -17.34
N PRO A 19 1.82 -3.93 -16.05
CA PRO A 19 0.48 -4.26 -15.58
C PRO A 19 -0.50 -3.10 -15.81
N ASP A 20 -1.80 -3.36 -15.72
CA ASP A 20 -2.82 -2.31 -15.73
C ASP A 20 -2.76 -1.44 -14.46
N VAL A 21 -2.39 -2.05 -13.32
CA VAL A 21 -2.12 -1.37 -12.04
C VAL A 21 -0.90 -2.02 -11.40
N PHE A 22 0.09 -1.23 -11.02
CA PHE A 22 1.26 -1.73 -10.30
C PHE A 22 1.04 -1.65 -8.79
N ASN A 23 0.74 -2.79 -8.17
CA ASN A 23 0.55 -2.89 -6.72
C ASN A 23 1.78 -3.50 -6.02
N HIS A 24 2.32 -2.78 -5.03
CA HIS A 24 3.31 -3.32 -4.08
C HIS A 24 3.00 -2.83 -2.67
N ASN A 25 2.48 -3.72 -1.82
CA ASN A 25 2.12 -3.37 -0.45
C ASN A 25 3.36 -3.12 0.42
N ILE A 26 3.31 -2.06 1.22
CA ILE A 26 4.24 -1.81 2.32
C ILE A 26 3.86 -2.56 3.61
N GLU A 27 2.59 -2.98 3.75
CA GLU A 27 1.97 -3.78 4.82
C GLU A 27 1.93 -3.14 6.21
N THR A 28 2.96 -2.42 6.64
CA THR A 28 2.99 -1.79 7.97
C THR A 28 3.93 -0.58 8.02
N VAL A 29 3.98 0.07 9.17
CA VAL A 29 4.81 1.25 9.45
C VAL A 29 6.31 0.88 9.53
N PRO A 30 7.23 1.83 9.28
CA PRO A 30 8.68 1.57 9.31
C PRO A 30 9.16 0.92 10.61
N ASP A 31 8.59 1.36 11.74
CA ASP A 31 8.95 0.93 13.09
C ASP A 31 8.73 -0.57 13.31
N LEU A 32 7.71 -1.15 12.67
CA LEU A 32 7.33 -2.57 12.81
C LEU A 32 7.84 -3.44 11.65
N TYR A 33 8.49 -2.84 10.66
CA TYR A 33 8.77 -3.50 9.39
C TYR A 33 9.66 -4.74 9.52
N ARG A 34 10.65 -4.71 10.42
CA ARG A 34 11.56 -5.84 10.66
C ARG A 34 10.87 -7.02 11.32
N GLU A 35 9.85 -6.76 12.14
CA GLU A 35 9.09 -7.78 12.86
C GLU A 35 8.01 -8.39 11.96
N VAL A 36 7.24 -7.55 11.27
CA VAL A 36 6.12 -7.97 10.43
C VAL A 36 6.57 -8.52 9.08
N ARG A 37 7.66 -7.98 8.49
CA ARG A 37 8.15 -8.36 7.15
C ARG A 37 9.63 -8.73 7.15
N PRO A 38 10.02 -9.84 7.81
CA PRO A 38 11.41 -10.29 7.81
C PRO A 38 11.92 -10.49 6.37
N GLY A 39 13.00 -9.80 6.02
CA GLY A 39 13.60 -9.86 4.67
C GLY A 39 13.11 -8.81 3.67
N ALA A 40 12.11 -8.00 4.02
CA ALA A 40 11.75 -6.82 3.26
C ALA A 40 12.45 -5.57 3.81
N ASP A 41 12.62 -4.56 2.97
CA ASP A 41 13.12 -3.24 3.37
C ASP A 41 12.09 -2.16 3.01
N TYR A 42 11.82 -1.25 3.96
CA TYR A 42 10.79 -0.22 3.82
C TYR A 42 11.18 0.80 2.74
N ALA A 43 12.38 1.37 2.84
CA ALA A 43 12.90 2.33 1.89
C ALA A 43 12.99 1.73 0.47
N TRP A 44 13.43 0.49 0.33
CA TRP A 44 13.42 -0.17 -0.99
C TRP A 44 12.02 -0.38 -1.56
N SER A 45 11.02 -0.62 -0.71
CA SER A 45 9.65 -0.84 -1.16
C SER A 45 9.03 0.46 -1.69
N LEU A 46 9.30 1.58 -1.02
CA LEU A 46 8.95 2.91 -1.48
C LEU A 46 9.69 3.30 -2.76
N GLU A 47 11.00 3.03 -2.83
CA GLU A 47 11.80 3.34 -4.01
C GLU A 47 11.36 2.54 -5.24
N LEU A 48 10.95 1.27 -5.08
CA LEU A 48 10.39 0.47 -6.17
C LEU A 48 9.13 1.12 -6.76
N LEU A 49 8.19 1.54 -5.91
CA LEU A 49 6.96 2.24 -6.32
C LEU A 49 7.28 3.53 -7.06
N LYS A 50 8.15 4.37 -6.49
CA LYS A 50 8.56 5.65 -7.06
C LYS A 50 9.24 5.50 -8.43
N ARG A 51 10.19 4.56 -8.54
CA ARG A 51 10.91 4.32 -9.81
C ARG A 51 10.00 3.73 -10.87
N PHE A 52 9.08 2.84 -10.51
CA PHE A 52 8.08 2.34 -11.45
C PHE A 52 7.20 3.48 -11.97
N LYS A 53 6.63 4.30 -11.07
CA LYS A 53 5.78 5.44 -11.47
C LYS A 53 6.53 6.43 -12.38
N ALA A 54 7.81 6.68 -12.10
CA ALA A 54 8.63 7.55 -12.95
C ALA A 54 8.88 6.99 -14.36
N GLN A 55 8.94 5.66 -14.53
CA GLN A 55 9.08 5.00 -15.83
C GLN A 55 7.74 4.87 -16.58
N HIS A 56 6.64 4.80 -15.83
CA HIS A 56 5.30 4.55 -16.33
C HIS A 56 4.28 5.53 -15.70
N PRO A 57 4.34 6.83 -16.05
CA PRO A 57 3.51 7.86 -15.42
C PRO A 57 2.01 7.60 -15.60
N ASP A 58 1.61 6.97 -16.69
CA ASP A 58 0.22 6.68 -17.03
C ASP A 58 -0.32 5.40 -16.36
N ILE A 59 0.53 4.61 -15.70
CA ILE A 59 0.10 3.40 -14.99
C ILE A 59 -0.17 3.75 -13.52
N PRO A 60 -1.37 3.45 -13.01
CA PRO A 60 -1.69 3.64 -11.60
C PRO A 60 -0.82 2.76 -10.70
N THR A 61 -0.35 3.34 -9.61
CA THR A 61 0.38 2.66 -8.56
C THR A 61 -0.47 2.51 -7.31
N LYS A 62 -0.35 1.35 -6.68
CA LYS A 62 -1.12 1.01 -5.49
C LYS A 62 -0.21 0.46 -4.40
N SER A 63 -0.58 0.76 -3.16
CA SER A 63 -0.03 0.08 -1.99
C SER A 63 -1.11 -0.23 -0.96
N GLY A 64 -0.70 -0.82 0.14
CA GLY A 64 -1.59 -1.17 1.24
C GLY A 64 -0.86 -1.32 2.55
N ILE A 65 -1.57 -1.02 3.63
CA ILE A 65 -1.17 -1.25 5.03
C ILE A 65 -2.26 -2.01 5.77
N MET A 66 -1.84 -2.81 6.74
CA MET A 66 -2.70 -3.47 7.70
C MET A 66 -2.50 -2.83 9.07
N LEU A 67 -3.61 -2.55 9.74
CA LEU A 67 -3.67 -1.96 11.07
C LEU A 67 -3.94 -3.02 12.14
N GLY A 68 -3.53 -2.76 13.37
CA GLY A 68 -3.67 -3.67 14.51
C GLY A 68 -2.41 -4.51 14.78
N LEU A 69 -1.29 -4.15 14.18
CA LEU A 69 0.01 -4.81 14.39
C LEU A 69 0.84 -4.13 15.49
N GLY A 70 0.36 -3.01 16.05
CA GLY A 70 1.02 -2.27 17.14
C GLY A 70 1.38 -0.84 16.80
N GLU A 71 1.04 -0.40 15.60
CA GLU A 71 1.28 0.95 15.11
C GLU A 71 0.42 2.01 15.83
N THR A 72 0.96 3.22 15.96
CA THR A 72 0.22 4.39 16.43
C THR A 72 -0.42 5.17 15.27
N PRO A 73 -1.46 5.98 15.51
CA PRO A 73 -2.04 6.86 14.48
C PRO A 73 -1.02 7.77 13.80
N GLU A 74 -0.05 8.30 14.55
CA GLU A 74 1.00 9.17 14.02
C GLU A 74 1.94 8.40 13.07
N GLN A 75 2.27 7.15 13.42
CA GLN A 75 3.07 6.28 12.53
C GLN A 75 2.31 5.95 11.24
N VAL A 76 1.00 5.72 11.32
CA VAL A 76 0.14 5.50 10.15
C VAL A 76 0.11 6.76 9.28
N HIS A 77 -0.11 7.94 9.85
CA HIS A 77 -0.09 9.19 9.10
C HIS A 77 1.25 9.41 8.40
N ARG A 78 2.39 9.23 9.09
CA ARG A 78 3.72 9.33 8.44
C ARG A 78 3.85 8.36 7.27
N THR A 79 3.38 7.14 7.44
CA THR A 79 3.40 6.12 6.39
C THR A 79 2.57 6.51 5.17
N LEU A 80 1.41 7.14 5.37
CA LEU A 80 0.58 7.66 4.28
C LEU A 80 1.26 8.85 3.56
N ASN A 81 1.95 9.74 4.30
CA ASN A 81 2.77 10.79 3.69
C ASN A 81 3.89 10.20 2.84
N ASP A 82 4.64 9.23 3.37
CA ASP A 82 5.72 8.56 2.65
C ASP A 82 5.20 7.96 1.33
N LEU A 83 4.08 7.25 1.35
CA LEU A 83 3.47 6.69 0.14
C LEU A 83 3.15 7.79 -0.89
N ARG A 84 2.61 8.93 -0.47
CA ARG A 84 2.35 10.06 -1.39
C ARG A 84 3.61 10.71 -1.92
N GLU A 85 4.62 10.93 -1.09
CA GLU A 85 5.92 11.46 -1.51
C GLU A 85 6.63 10.54 -2.52
N HIS A 86 6.28 9.26 -2.54
CA HIS A 86 6.76 8.26 -3.49
C HIS A 86 5.79 8.02 -4.66
N ALA A 87 4.87 8.96 -4.89
CA ALA A 87 3.95 9.00 -6.02
C ALA A 87 3.02 7.78 -6.11
N VAL A 88 2.60 7.22 -4.97
CA VAL A 88 1.60 6.14 -4.92
C VAL A 88 0.21 6.72 -5.11
N ASP A 89 -0.49 6.31 -6.15
CA ASP A 89 -1.78 6.90 -6.54
C ASP A 89 -2.93 6.41 -5.64
N MET A 90 -2.89 5.15 -5.22
CA MET A 90 -3.99 4.49 -4.51
C MET A 90 -3.50 3.75 -3.26
N VAL A 91 -4.29 3.77 -2.19
CA VAL A 91 -3.94 3.04 -0.95
C VAL A 91 -5.13 2.26 -0.38
N THR A 92 -4.82 1.09 0.17
CA THR A 92 -5.75 0.27 0.96
C THR A 92 -5.32 0.24 2.42
N ILE A 93 -6.27 0.44 3.33
CA ILE A 93 -6.04 0.45 4.78
C ILE A 93 -7.03 -0.54 5.39
N GLY A 94 -6.52 -1.70 5.83
CA GLY A 94 -7.34 -2.80 6.32
C GLY A 94 -7.00 -3.22 7.75
N GLN A 95 -7.91 -3.91 8.43
CA GLN A 95 -7.59 -4.54 9.72
C GLN A 95 -6.78 -5.83 9.49
N TYR A 96 -5.64 -5.94 10.17
CA TYR A 96 -4.92 -7.20 10.31
C TYR A 96 -5.80 -8.20 11.08
N LEU A 97 -6.07 -9.34 10.44
CA LEU A 97 -6.71 -10.48 11.06
C LEU A 97 -5.66 -11.58 11.18
N GLN A 98 -5.35 -11.97 12.41
CA GLN A 98 -4.38 -13.01 12.70
C GLN A 98 -4.83 -14.33 12.05
N PRO A 99 -4.06 -14.91 11.11
CA PRO A 99 -4.47 -16.14 10.43
C PRO A 99 -4.50 -17.35 11.37
N THR A 100 -3.50 -17.46 12.24
CA THR A 100 -3.39 -18.51 13.27
C THR A 100 -2.68 -17.96 14.49
N ALA A 101 -2.80 -18.63 15.64
CA ALA A 101 -2.15 -18.25 16.90
C ALA A 101 -0.61 -18.17 16.83
N HIS A 102 0.03 -18.73 15.80
CA HIS A 102 1.49 -18.66 15.60
C HIS A 102 1.94 -17.45 14.79
N HIS A 103 1.02 -16.69 14.19
CA HIS A 103 1.34 -15.44 13.51
C HIS A 103 1.36 -14.29 14.51
N HIS A 104 1.86 -13.13 14.08
CA HIS A 104 1.83 -11.89 14.86
C HIS A 104 0.44 -11.70 15.51
N PRO A 105 0.35 -11.37 16.80
CA PRO A 105 -0.95 -11.17 17.45
C PRO A 105 -1.62 -9.90 16.91
N VAL A 106 -2.95 -9.85 16.97
CA VAL A 106 -3.68 -8.59 16.84
C VAL A 106 -3.51 -7.80 18.14
N LEU A 107 -2.87 -6.64 18.08
CA LEU A 107 -2.63 -5.77 19.24
C LEU A 107 -3.74 -4.73 19.44
N ARG A 108 -4.47 -4.39 18.37
CA ARG A 108 -5.60 -3.45 18.41
C ARG A 108 -6.59 -3.75 17.30
N TYR A 109 -7.88 -3.64 17.63
CA TYR A 109 -8.94 -3.50 16.64
C TYR A 109 -9.24 -2.02 16.47
N TRP A 110 -9.02 -1.52 15.26
CA TRP A 110 -9.36 -0.15 14.90
C TRP A 110 -10.87 -0.05 14.63
N SER A 111 -11.48 1.03 15.10
CA SER A 111 -12.92 1.27 14.92
C SER A 111 -13.24 1.80 13.52
N PRO A 112 -14.48 1.62 13.03
CA PRO A 112 -14.90 2.17 11.73
C PRO A 112 -14.67 3.68 11.59
N ASP A 113 -14.87 4.46 12.66
CA ASP A 113 -14.65 5.91 12.65
C ASP A 113 -13.16 6.27 12.48
N GLU A 114 -12.25 5.47 13.04
CA GLU A 114 -10.82 5.69 12.86
C GLU A 114 -10.36 5.31 11.44
N PHE A 115 -10.93 4.26 10.84
CA PHE A 115 -10.70 3.98 9.42
C PHE A 115 -11.21 5.12 8.53
N LYS A 116 -12.38 5.67 8.84
CA LYS A 116 -12.93 6.82 8.11
C LYS A 116 -12.04 8.04 8.22
N ALA A 117 -11.52 8.34 9.42
CA ALA A 117 -10.57 9.44 9.61
C ALA A 117 -9.29 9.27 8.78
N LEU A 118 -8.78 8.04 8.66
CA LEU A 118 -7.64 7.73 7.81
C LEU A 118 -7.96 7.85 6.31
N GLU A 119 -9.19 7.52 5.90
CA GLU A 119 -9.67 7.74 4.54
C GLU A 119 -9.66 9.23 4.18
N GLU A 120 -10.30 10.04 5.01
CA GLU A 120 -10.36 11.50 4.86
C GLU A 120 -8.96 12.12 4.84
N TYR A 121 -8.06 11.65 5.71
CA TYR A 121 -6.67 12.07 5.73
C TYR A 121 -5.94 11.70 4.44
N GLY A 122 -6.04 10.46 3.97
CA GLY A 122 -5.43 10.02 2.73
C GLY A 122 -5.95 10.81 1.52
N MET A 123 -7.26 11.01 1.41
CA MET A 123 -7.85 11.82 0.35
C MET A 123 -7.33 13.27 0.39
N ALA A 124 -7.17 13.86 1.58
CA ALA A 124 -6.59 15.19 1.75
C ALA A 124 -5.10 15.28 1.36
N LEU A 125 -4.34 14.18 1.46
CA LEU A 125 -2.96 14.10 0.94
C LEU A 125 -2.90 13.96 -0.60
N GLY A 126 -4.04 13.76 -1.27
CA GLY A 126 -4.13 13.65 -2.71
C GLY A 126 -3.81 12.26 -3.27
N PHE A 127 -4.17 11.20 -2.55
CA PHE A 127 -4.39 9.90 -3.20
C PHE A 127 -5.60 10.03 -4.15
N GLU A 128 -5.53 9.40 -5.31
CA GLU A 128 -6.66 9.34 -6.25
C GLU A 128 -7.79 8.46 -5.70
N HIS A 129 -7.42 7.42 -4.96
CA HIS A 129 -8.38 6.54 -4.28
C HIS A 129 -7.82 6.03 -2.95
N VAL A 130 -8.66 6.08 -1.90
CA VAL A 130 -8.37 5.47 -0.60
C VAL A 130 -9.51 4.51 -0.25
N ALA A 131 -9.19 3.23 -0.10
CA ALA A 131 -10.11 2.26 0.47
C ALA A 131 -9.69 1.98 1.91
N SER A 132 -10.52 2.35 2.88
CA SER A 132 -10.21 2.24 4.31
C SER A 132 -11.34 1.58 5.07
N GLY A 133 -11.06 0.47 5.76
CA GLY A 133 -12.06 -0.19 6.58
C GLY A 133 -11.64 -1.56 7.11
N PRO A 134 -12.35 -2.10 8.12
CA PRO A 134 -11.95 -3.35 8.77
C PRO A 134 -11.80 -4.53 7.80
N MET A 135 -12.71 -4.63 6.83
CA MET A 135 -12.74 -5.73 5.85
C MET A 135 -12.02 -5.42 4.55
N VAL A 136 -11.43 -4.23 4.40
CA VAL A 136 -10.67 -3.86 3.21
C VAL A 136 -9.44 -4.76 3.08
N ARG A 137 -9.19 -5.20 1.85
CA ARG A 137 -8.01 -5.99 1.44
C ARG A 137 -7.40 -5.36 0.20
N SER A 138 -6.16 -5.71 -0.11
CA SER A 138 -5.45 -5.16 -1.27
C SER A 138 -6.14 -5.43 -2.61
N SER A 139 -6.94 -6.49 -2.72
CA SER A 139 -7.77 -6.81 -3.88
C SER A 139 -9.25 -6.44 -3.75
N TYR A 140 -9.68 -5.94 -2.58
CA TYR A 140 -11.07 -5.54 -2.36
C TYR A 140 -11.40 -4.39 -3.32
N HIS A 141 -12.41 -4.59 -4.17
CA HIS A 141 -12.89 -3.60 -5.15
C HIS A 141 -11.81 -3.12 -6.13
N ALA A 142 -10.77 -3.92 -6.43
CA ALA A 142 -9.67 -3.48 -7.29
C ALA A 142 -10.14 -3.03 -8.69
N ASP A 143 -11.18 -3.67 -9.21
CA ASP A 143 -11.93 -3.31 -10.42
C ASP A 143 -12.68 -1.98 -10.26
N GLU A 144 -13.44 -1.81 -9.18
CA GLU A 144 -14.15 -0.55 -8.93
C GLU A 144 -13.19 0.61 -8.63
N MET A 145 -12.06 0.34 -7.99
CA MET A 145 -11.01 1.32 -7.70
C MET A 145 -10.31 1.76 -8.99
N ALA A 146 -9.99 0.82 -9.89
CA ALA A 146 -9.43 1.16 -11.21
C ALA A 146 -10.45 1.91 -12.09
N HIS A 147 -11.73 1.54 -11.99
CA HIS A 147 -12.82 2.20 -12.70
C HIS A 147 -13.11 3.61 -12.17
N ALA A 148 -13.18 3.79 -10.84
CA ALA A 148 -13.42 5.09 -10.19
C ALA A 148 -12.30 6.09 -10.47
N ALA A 149 -11.08 5.60 -10.70
CA ALA A 149 -9.95 6.40 -11.11
C ALA A 149 -9.90 6.65 -12.64
N GLY A 150 -10.85 6.11 -13.41
CA GLY A 150 -11.06 6.41 -14.82
C GLY A 150 -10.24 5.57 -15.80
N PHE A 151 -9.70 4.43 -15.37
CA PHE A 151 -8.65 3.72 -16.12
C PHE A 151 -9.12 2.45 -16.85
N VAL A 152 -10.40 2.07 -16.80
CA VAL A 152 -10.96 0.92 -17.53
C VAL A 152 -12.39 1.20 -18.02
N GLU A 153 -12.66 1.07 -19.32
CA GLU A 153 -14.03 1.05 -19.86
C GLU A 153 -14.68 -0.34 -19.67
N VAL A 154 -15.95 -0.36 -19.27
CA VAL A 154 -16.74 -1.58 -19.10
C VAL A 154 -17.05 -2.19 -20.47
N ALA A 155 -16.81 -3.49 -20.63
CA ALA A 155 -17.27 -4.27 -21.78
C ALA A 155 -18.79 -4.50 -21.77
#